data_AF-A0A7L0US34-F1
#
_entry.id   AF-A0A7L0US34-F1
#
_cell.length_a   1.000
_cell.length_b   1.000
_cell.length_c   1.000
_cell.angle_alpha   90.00
_cell.angle_beta   90.00
_cell.angle_gamma   90.00
#
_symmetry.space_group_name_H-M   'P 1'
#
loop_
_entity.id
_entity.type
_entity.pdbx_description
1 polymer ?
#
loop_
_entity_poly.entity_id
_entity_poly.type
_entity_poly.pdbx_seq_one_letter_code
_entity_poly.pdbx_strand_id
1 'polypeptide(L)'
;FVAMLRSFAIPQLICLSWHSDLPLPQIEAFKQGFNQKLQEGQEKLHQMWLDWSRKYLKESGDESPAEPEEMEYLTLLMARRISQQLHLTCSGVVAAIQGLPCSLQDKLKQALGAIKELHAAFSVANSFQDLSSSVVTRSQRELALIQEYMEELLDYLKNNTPLSWLVGPFSPREEEE
;
A
#
# COMPACT_ATOMS: atom_id res chain seq x y z
N PHE A 1 5.55 -11.03 14.07
CA PHE A 1 6.33 -9.99 13.39
C PHE A 1 6.94 -10.46 12.06
N VAL A 2 7.58 -11.65 11.98
CA VAL A 2 7.85 -12.34 10.70
C VAL A 2 6.57 -12.58 9.88
N ALA A 3 5.42 -12.79 10.55
CA ALA A 3 4.10 -12.79 9.91
C ALA A 3 3.65 -11.40 9.40
N MET A 4 4.10 -10.30 10.01
CA MET A 4 3.81 -8.93 9.58
C MET A 4 4.66 -8.56 8.35
N LEU A 5 5.93 -8.96 8.32
CA LEU A 5 6.80 -8.86 7.15
C LEU A 5 6.39 -9.84 6.03
N ARG A 6 5.90 -11.04 6.37
CA ARG A 6 5.26 -11.94 5.39
C ARG A 6 3.95 -11.38 4.87
N SER A 7 3.17 -10.67 5.68
CA SER A 7 2.01 -9.90 5.22
C SER A 7 2.39 -8.74 4.31
N PHE A 8 3.55 -8.12 4.53
CA PHE A 8 4.14 -7.14 3.60
C PHE A 8 4.81 -7.77 2.36
N ALA A 9 5.02 -9.09 2.36
CA ALA A 9 5.35 -9.91 1.19
C ALA A 9 4.10 -10.50 0.50
N ILE A 10 2.90 -10.02 0.83
CA ILE A 10 1.64 -10.27 0.08
C ILE A 10 1.37 -9.17 -0.97
N PRO A 11 2.31 -8.80 -1.85
CA PRO A 11 1.95 -8.31 -3.18
C PRO A 11 2.13 -9.41 -4.23
N GLN A 12 2.97 -10.42 -3.99
CA GLN A 12 3.14 -11.52 -4.94
C GLN A 12 1.88 -12.39 -5.07
N LEU A 13 1.03 -12.44 -4.04
CA LEU A 13 -0.28 -13.10 -4.11
C LEU A 13 -1.37 -12.20 -4.72
N ILE A 14 -1.19 -10.87 -4.69
CA ILE A 14 -2.09 -9.92 -5.36
C ILE A 14 -1.89 -10.00 -6.88
N CYS A 15 -0.66 -10.20 -7.38
CA CYS A 15 -0.44 -10.41 -8.81
C CYS A 15 -1.03 -11.72 -9.36
N LEU A 16 -1.26 -12.75 -8.52
CA LEU A 16 -1.69 -14.07 -8.99
C LEU A 16 -3.22 -14.28 -8.95
N SER A 17 -3.98 -13.54 -8.12
CA SER A 17 -5.45 -13.62 -8.15
C SER A 17 -6.12 -12.66 -9.14
N TRP A 18 -5.38 -11.70 -9.71
CA TRP A 18 -5.87 -10.67 -10.64
C TRP A 18 -5.99 -11.14 -12.10
N HIS A 19 -6.16 -12.45 -12.32
CA HIS A 19 -6.22 -13.07 -13.65
C HIS A 19 -7.65 -13.15 -14.22
N SER A 20 -8.44 -12.08 -14.02
CA SER A 20 -9.78 -11.97 -14.60
C SER A 20 -9.84 -10.73 -15.47
N ASP A 21 -9.90 -10.94 -16.78
CA ASP A 21 -10.04 -9.91 -17.80
C ASP A 21 -11.29 -9.05 -17.54
N LEU A 22 -11.10 -7.79 -17.12
CA LEU A 22 -12.17 -6.79 -17.08
C LEU A 22 -12.15 -6.00 -18.40
N PRO A 23 -13.28 -5.93 -19.14
CA PRO A 23 -13.29 -5.47 -20.54
C PRO A 23 -13.34 -3.94 -20.74
N LEU A 24 -13.15 -3.12 -19.70
CA LEU A 24 -13.27 -1.65 -19.81
C LEU A 24 -11.90 -0.95 -19.76
N PRO A 25 -11.53 -0.15 -20.79
CA PRO A 25 -10.25 0.56 -20.86
C PRO A 25 -9.95 1.45 -19.64
N GLN A 26 -11.01 2.02 -19.03
CA GLN A 26 -10.91 2.90 -17.87
C GLN A 26 -10.53 2.15 -16.60
N ILE A 27 -11.03 0.92 -16.43
CA ILE A 27 -10.73 0.10 -15.26
C ILE A 27 -9.30 -0.43 -15.37
N GLU A 28 -8.88 -0.82 -16.58
CA GLU A 28 -7.52 -1.27 -16.83
C GLU A 28 -6.49 -0.14 -16.61
N ALA A 29 -6.78 1.10 -17.02
CA ALA A 29 -5.92 2.25 -16.76
C ALA A 29 -5.76 2.56 -15.24
N PHE A 30 -6.87 2.53 -14.49
CA PHE A 30 -6.84 2.69 -13.03
C PHE A 30 -6.02 1.59 -12.35
N LYS A 31 -6.24 0.34 -12.76
CA LYS A 31 -5.51 -0.84 -12.28
C LYS A 31 -4.01 -0.73 -12.55
N GLN A 32 -3.62 -0.36 -13.76
CA GLN A 32 -2.21 -0.21 -14.11
C GLN A 32 -1.55 0.91 -13.30
N GLY A 33 -2.20 2.07 -13.16
CA GLY A 33 -1.68 3.18 -12.36
C GLY A 33 -1.55 2.85 -10.87
N PHE A 34 -2.48 2.06 -10.31
CA PHE A 34 -2.42 1.59 -8.93
C PHE A 34 -1.24 0.63 -8.71
N ASN A 35 -1.12 -0.38 -9.58
CA ASN A 35 -0.05 -1.39 -9.48
C ASN A 35 1.33 -0.77 -9.69
N GLN A 36 1.47 0.16 -10.62
CA GLN A 36 2.73 0.86 -10.87
C GLN A 36 3.20 1.62 -9.62
N LYS A 37 2.36 2.47 -9.02
CA LYS A 37 2.75 3.26 -7.84
C LYS A 37 3.09 2.37 -6.64
N LEU A 38 2.35 1.28 -6.46
CA LEU A 38 2.64 0.30 -5.42
C LEU A 38 4.02 -0.32 -5.66
N GLN A 39 4.28 -0.79 -6.87
CA GLN A 39 5.54 -1.44 -7.26
C GLN A 39 6.74 -0.49 -7.13
N GLU A 40 6.64 0.74 -7.61
CA GLU A 40 7.69 1.77 -7.46
C GLU A 40 8.05 2.00 -5.98
N GLY A 41 7.05 2.03 -5.11
CA GLY A 41 7.24 2.12 -3.66
C GLY A 41 7.98 0.90 -3.09
N GLN A 42 7.66 -0.30 -3.57
CA GLN A 42 8.32 -1.55 -3.15
C GLN A 42 9.78 -1.62 -3.60
N GLU A 43 10.05 -1.27 -4.86
CA GLU A 43 11.40 -1.27 -5.43
C GLU A 43 12.30 -0.31 -4.65
N LYS A 44 11.79 0.89 -4.32
CA LYS A 44 12.50 1.87 -3.51
C LYS A 44 12.78 1.41 -2.07
N LEU A 45 11.91 0.57 -1.51
CA LEU A 45 12.12 -0.06 -0.20
C LEU A 45 13.15 -1.17 -0.27
N HIS A 46 13.07 -2.02 -1.29
CA HIS A 46 14.01 -3.10 -1.52
C HIS A 46 15.44 -2.57 -1.76
N GLN A 47 15.58 -1.48 -2.53
CA GLN A 47 16.88 -0.82 -2.72
C GLN A 47 17.44 -0.26 -1.40
N MET A 48 16.63 0.40 -0.58
CA MET A 48 17.08 0.88 0.73
C MET A 48 17.54 -0.28 1.65
N TRP A 49 16.86 -1.42 1.59
CA TRP A 49 17.28 -2.63 2.31
C TRP A 49 18.64 -3.13 1.82
N LEU A 50 18.83 -3.25 0.50
CA LEU A 50 20.09 -3.71 -0.10
C LEU A 50 21.26 -2.76 0.16
N ASP A 51 21.03 -1.46 0.08
CA ASP A 51 22.06 -0.45 0.33
C ASP A 51 22.50 -0.47 1.80
N TRP A 52 21.55 -0.63 2.72
CA TRP A 52 21.84 -0.75 4.15
C TRP A 52 22.54 -2.07 4.47
N SER A 53 22.07 -3.22 3.96
CA SER A 53 22.73 -4.51 4.19
C SER A 53 24.17 -4.51 3.67
N ARG A 54 24.42 -3.82 2.55
CA ARG A 54 25.75 -3.65 1.97
C ARG A 54 26.64 -2.73 2.81
N LYS A 55 26.06 -1.68 3.41
CA LYS A 55 26.76 -0.77 4.33
C LYS A 55 27.14 -1.47 5.63
N TYR A 56 26.21 -2.24 6.21
CA TYR A 56 26.43 -3.06 7.41
C TYR A 56 27.57 -4.08 7.20
N LEU A 57 27.51 -4.87 6.11
CA LEU A 57 28.52 -5.90 5.81
C LEU A 57 29.93 -5.32 5.56
N LYS A 58 30.02 -4.04 5.16
CA LYS A 58 31.28 -3.33 4.95
C LYS A 58 31.83 -2.68 6.23
N GLU A 59 30.97 -2.27 7.14
CA GLU A 59 31.34 -1.58 8.38
C GLU A 59 31.60 -2.55 9.54
N SER A 60 30.94 -3.72 9.58
CA SER A 60 31.11 -4.67 10.68
C SER A 60 32.42 -5.46 10.63
N GLY A 61 32.97 -5.76 9.44
CA GLY A 61 34.17 -6.60 9.27
C GLY A 61 34.06 -8.02 9.84
N ASP A 62 32.96 -8.33 10.52
CA ASP A 62 32.65 -9.53 11.27
C ASP A 62 31.35 -10.11 10.71
N GLU A 63 31.33 -11.42 10.50
CA GLU A 63 30.16 -12.21 10.05
C GLU A 63 29.11 -12.36 11.17
N SER A 64 29.15 -11.52 12.21
CA SER A 64 28.20 -11.60 13.32
C SER A 64 26.81 -11.09 12.89
N PRO A 65 25.74 -11.80 13.27
CA PRO A 65 24.38 -11.36 12.98
C PRO A 65 24.09 -10.03 13.69
N ALA A 66 23.34 -9.15 13.00
CA ALA A 66 22.96 -7.82 13.51
C ALA A 66 22.35 -7.88 14.90
N GLU A 67 22.73 -6.91 15.75
CA GLU A 67 22.17 -6.75 17.09
C GLU A 67 20.63 -6.62 17.00
N PRO A 68 19.87 -7.31 17.86
CA PRO A 68 18.40 -7.35 17.77
C PRO A 68 17.76 -5.96 17.72
N GLU A 69 18.31 -5.00 18.46
CA GLU A 69 17.81 -3.62 18.58
C GLU A 69 17.93 -2.84 17.26
N GLU A 70 19.00 -3.06 16.49
CA GLU A 70 19.18 -2.44 15.16
C GLU A 70 18.18 -3.01 14.15
N MET A 71 17.91 -4.31 14.24
CA MET A 71 16.90 -5.00 13.44
C MET A 71 15.48 -4.49 13.74
N GLU A 72 15.19 -4.19 15.02
CA GLU A 72 13.91 -3.59 15.42
C GLU A 72 13.72 -2.19 14.84
N TYR A 73 14.72 -1.32 15.04
CA TYR A 73 14.70 0.04 14.51
C TYR A 73 14.52 0.06 12.99
N LEU A 74 15.25 -0.80 12.27
CA LEU A 74 15.13 -0.92 10.82
C LEU A 74 13.73 -1.37 10.41
N THR A 75 13.15 -2.32 11.13
CA THR A 75 11.80 -2.77 10.79
C THR A 75 10.76 -1.68 11.05
N LEU A 76 10.92 -0.88 12.11
CA LEU A 76 10.08 0.29 12.35
C LEU A 76 10.24 1.32 11.22
N LEU A 77 11.46 1.59 10.77
CA LEU A 77 11.72 2.49 9.65
C LEU A 77 10.99 2.03 8.38
N MET A 78 11.06 0.72 8.08
CA MET A 78 10.31 0.12 6.97
C MET A 78 8.80 0.25 7.17
N ALA A 79 8.29 -0.06 8.36
CA ALA A 79 6.87 0.03 8.68
C ALA A 79 6.32 1.46 8.54
N ARG A 80 7.08 2.48 9.00
CA ARG A 80 6.78 3.91 8.77
C ARG A 80 6.63 4.19 7.28
N ARG A 81 7.62 3.79 6.49
CA ARG A 81 7.62 4.10 5.06
C ARG A 81 6.52 3.37 4.30
N ILE A 82 6.26 2.10 4.60
CA ILE A 82 5.21 1.37 3.91
C ILE A 82 3.82 1.92 4.28
N SER A 83 3.57 2.18 5.57
CA SER A 83 2.30 2.79 6.00
C SER A 83 2.08 4.18 5.37
N GLN A 84 3.15 4.95 5.15
CA GLN A 84 3.10 6.22 4.43
C GLN A 84 2.71 6.02 2.96
N GLN A 85 3.37 5.09 2.25
CA GLN A 85 3.07 4.81 0.85
C GLN A 85 1.63 4.31 0.68
N LEU A 86 1.20 3.41 1.55
CA LEU A 86 -0.17 2.92 1.54
C LEU A 86 -1.18 4.05 1.74
N HIS A 87 -0.96 4.95 2.70
CA HIS A 87 -1.82 6.10 2.91
C HIS A 87 -1.92 6.99 1.66
N LEU A 88 -0.78 7.29 1.04
CA LEU A 88 -0.74 8.10 -0.20
C LEU A 88 -1.49 7.43 -1.35
N THR A 89 -1.28 6.13 -1.55
CA THR A 89 -1.93 5.35 -2.61
C THR A 89 -3.44 5.28 -2.37
N CYS A 90 -3.89 4.91 -1.18
CA CYS A 90 -5.32 4.86 -0.85
C CYS A 90 -5.98 6.24 -0.93
N SER A 91 -5.27 7.33 -0.60
CA SER A 91 -5.77 8.70 -0.78
C SER A 91 -5.97 9.02 -2.26
N GLY A 92 -5.05 8.58 -3.12
CA GLY A 92 -5.19 8.67 -4.57
C GLY A 92 -6.40 7.88 -5.08
N VAL A 93 -6.65 6.69 -4.54
CA VAL A 93 -7.84 5.90 -4.88
C VAL A 93 -9.12 6.63 -4.46
N VAL A 94 -9.21 7.17 -3.24
CA VAL A 94 -10.37 7.97 -2.81
C VAL A 94 -10.64 9.14 -3.75
N ALA A 95 -9.60 9.81 -4.24
CA ALA A 95 -9.74 10.88 -5.21
C ALA A 95 -10.23 10.35 -6.58
N ALA A 96 -9.72 9.20 -7.03
CA ALA A 96 -10.08 8.60 -8.31
C ALA A 96 -11.50 8.01 -8.35
N ILE A 97 -12.09 7.67 -7.21
CA ILE A 97 -13.45 7.13 -7.11
C ILE A 97 -14.50 8.21 -6.82
N GLN A 98 -14.15 9.49 -6.97
CA GLN A 98 -15.11 10.57 -6.77
C GLN A 98 -16.32 10.40 -7.69
N GLY A 99 -17.51 10.45 -7.09
CA GLY A 99 -18.78 10.27 -7.79
C GLY A 99 -19.33 8.84 -7.81
N LEU A 100 -18.62 7.85 -7.24
CA LEU A 100 -19.20 6.54 -6.92
C LEU A 100 -20.14 6.60 -5.70
N PRO A 101 -21.01 5.59 -5.47
CA PRO A 101 -21.87 5.54 -4.29
C PRO A 101 -21.14 5.82 -2.97
N CYS A 102 -21.74 6.61 -2.08
CA CYS A 102 -21.13 7.00 -0.80
C CYS A 102 -20.74 5.80 0.07
N SER A 103 -21.52 4.72 0.02
CA SER A 103 -21.23 3.48 0.75
C SER A 103 -19.87 2.86 0.39
N LEU A 104 -19.43 2.99 -0.87
CA LEU A 104 -18.12 2.54 -1.31
C LEU A 104 -17.03 3.51 -0.82
N GLN A 105 -17.26 4.82 -0.97
CA GLN A 105 -16.27 5.82 -0.55
C GLN A 105 -16.02 5.81 0.97
N ASP A 106 -17.05 5.58 1.78
CA ASP A 106 -16.96 5.67 3.24
C ASP A 106 -16.13 4.54 3.86
N LYS A 107 -16.19 3.32 3.30
CA LYS A 107 -15.33 2.19 3.69
C LYS A 107 -13.85 2.53 3.52
N LEU A 108 -13.47 3.10 2.37
CA LEU A 108 -12.07 3.46 2.11
C LEU A 108 -11.60 4.66 2.95
N LYS A 109 -12.48 5.64 3.22
CA LYS A 109 -12.18 6.75 4.13
C LYS A 109 -11.93 6.28 5.57
N GLN A 110 -12.72 5.31 6.05
CA GLN A 110 -12.50 4.71 7.37
C GLN A 110 -11.13 4.03 7.45
N ALA A 111 -10.79 3.22 6.43
CA ALA A 111 -9.50 2.55 6.35
C ALA A 111 -8.32 3.55 6.28
N LEU A 112 -8.47 4.66 5.55
CA LEU A 112 -7.48 5.74 5.54
C LEU A 112 -7.23 6.35 6.92
N GLY A 113 -8.29 6.55 7.71
CA GLY A 113 -8.19 6.99 9.10
C GLY A 113 -7.33 6.03 9.93
N ALA A 114 -7.56 4.72 9.79
CA ALA A 114 -6.80 3.71 10.51
C ALA A 114 -5.34 3.60 10.03
N ILE A 115 -5.06 3.71 8.72
CA ILE A 115 -3.68 3.73 8.20
C ILE A 115 -2.94 4.96 8.73
N LYS A 116 -3.60 6.12 8.80
CA LYS A 116 -3.01 7.35 9.33
C LYS A 116 -2.63 7.19 10.81
N GLU A 117 -3.52 6.59 11.61
CA GLU A 117 -3.24 6.28 13.02
C GLU A 117 -2.06 5.29 13.15
N LEU A 118 -2.01 4.25 12.31
CA LEU A 118 -0.90 3.29 12.29
C LEU A 118 0.43 3.96 11.94
N HIS A 119 0.45 4.79 10.90
CA HIS A 119 1.64 5.54 10.50
C HIS A 119 2.13 6.45 11.63
N ALA A 120 1.22 7.14 12.33
CA ALA A 120 1.55 7.95 13.49
C ALA A 120 2.18 7.12 14.61
N ALA A 121 1.61 5.94 14.92
CA ALA A 121 2.17 5.04 15.91
C ALA A 121 3.59 4.57 15.56
N PHE A 122 3.82 4.14 14.31
CA PHE A 122 5.16 3.76 13.87
C PHE A 122 6.14 4.92 13.86
N SER A 123 5.70 6.15 13.56
CA SER A 123 6.55 7.33 13.49
C SER A 123 7.16 7.70 14.84
N VAL A 124 6.44 7.45 15.94
CA VAL A 124 6.86 7.82 17.29
C VAL A 124 7.61 6.67 18.00
N ALA A 125 7.31 5.42 17.66
CA ALA A 125 7.94 4.24 18.27
C ALA A 125 9.43 4.15 17.94
N ASN A 126 10.28 3.89 18.93
CA ASN A 126 11.72 3.62 18.74
C ASN A 126 12.05 2.13 18.90
N SER A 127 11.17 1.38 19.57
CA SER A 127 11.24 -0.07 19.76
C SER A 127 9.86 -0.71 19.53
N PHE A 128 9.79 -2.04 19.44
CA PHE A 128 8.49 -2.70 19.33
C PHE A 128 7.64 -2.62 20.60
N GLN A 129 8.27 -2.39 21.75
CA GLN A 129 7.57 -2.25 23.04
C GLN A 129 6.71 -0.97 23.09
N ASP A 130 7.09 0.04 22.30
CA ASP A 130 6.36 1.30 22.18
C ASP A 130 5.05 1.15 21.38
N LEU A 131 4.87 0.02 20.69
CA LEU A 131 3.71 -0.24 19.85
C LEU A 131 2.59 -0.94 20.62
N SER A 132 1.42 -0.32 20.63
CA SER A 132 0.22 -0.97 21.16
C SER A 132 -0.23 -2.13 20.25
N SER A 133 -0.49 -3.28 20.86
CA SER A 133 -1.09 -4.44 20.19
C SER A 133 -2.42 -4.11 19.52
N SER A 134 -3.21 -3.21 20.11
CA SER A 134 -4.50 -2.79 19.54
C SER A 134 -4.35 -2.04 18.22
N VAL A 135 -3.31 -1.22 18.07
CA VAL A 135 -3.03 -0.47 16.83
C VAL A 135 -2.60 -1.44 15.73
N VAL A 136 -1.74 -2.40 16.07
CA VAL A 136 -1.30 -3.43 15.13
C VAL A 136 -2.47 -4.31 14.68
N THR A 137 -3.26 -4.86 15.60
CA THR A 137 -4.42 -5.70 15.27
C THR A 137 -5.48 -4.93 14.48
N ARG A 138 -5.74 -3.66 14.82
CA ARG A 138 -6.65 -2.81 14.05
C ARG A 138 -6.13 -2.62 12.63
N SER A 139 -4.86 -2.29 12.45
CA SER A 139 -4.30 -2.11 11.10
C SER A 139 -4.40 -3.36 10.22
N GLN A 140 -4.16 -4.55 10.77
CA GLN A 140 -4.32 -5.81 10.03
C GLN A 140 -5.75 -5.99 9.52
N ARG A 141 -6.75 -5.68 10.36
CA ARG A 141 -8.15 -5.73 9.97
C ARG A 141 -8.46 -4.72 8.85
N GLU A 142 -7.91 -3.51 8.95
CA GLU A 142 -8.15 -2.43 8.00
C GLU A 142 -7.46 -2.67 6.65
N LEU A 143 -6.29 -3.31 6.65
CA LEU A 143 -5.64 -3.79 5.43
C LEU A 143 -6.48 -4.86 4.72
N ALA A 144 -7.05 -5.80 5.48
CA ALA A 144 -7.96 -6.80 4.92
C ALA A 144 -9.23 -6.14 4.36
N LEU A 145 -9.76 -5.13 5.05
CA LEU A 145 -10.90 -4.34 4.55
C LEU A 145 -10.59 -3.59 3.26
N ILE A 146 -9.38 -3.03 3.10
CA ILE A 146 -8.97 -2.41 1.83
C ILE A 146 -8.96 -3.45 0.71
N GLN A 147 -8.45 -4.65 0.99
CA GLN A 147 -8.42 -5.72 0.00
C GLN A 147 -9.83 -6.13 -0.44
N GLU A 148 -10.72 -6.42 0.51
CA GLU A 148 -12.13 -6.76 0.25
C GLU A 148 -12.86 -5.63 -0.49
N TYR A 149 -12.60 -4.38 -0.08
CA TYR A 149 -13.16 -3.20 -0.73
C TYR A 149 -12.72 -3.06 -2.19
N MET A 150 -11.44 -3.31 -2.50
CA MET A 150 -10.96 -3.22 -3.88
C MET A 150 -11.62 -4.26 -4.79
N GLU A 151 -11.91 -5.46 -4.26
CA GLU A 151 -12.67 -6.50 -4.96
C GLU A 151 -14.13 -6.06 -5.19
N GLU A 152 -14.80 -5.53 -4.16
CA GLU A 152 -16.17 -4.99 -4.25
C GLU A 152 -16.28 -3.82 -5.25
N LEU A 153 -15.28 -2.93 -5.25
CA LEU A 153 -15.19 -1.80 -6.17
C LEU A 153 -15.08 -2.27 -7.62
N LEU A 154 -14.22 -3.26 -7.90
CA LEU A 154 -14.06 -3.81 -9.24
C LEU A 154 -15.31 -4.54 -9.71
N ASP A 155 -15.96 -5.30 -8.83
CA ASP A 155 -17.23 -5.96 -9.16
C ASP A 155 -18.33 -4.92 -9.46
N TYR A 156 -18.42 -3.85 -8.67
CA TYR A 156 -19.33 -2.75 -8.93
C TYR A 156 -19.09 -2.11 -10.30
N LEU A 157 -17.83 -1.76 -10.62
CA LEU A 157 -17.48 -1.13 -11.90
C LEU A 157 -17.63 -2.07 -13.11
N LYS A 158 -17.54 -3.39 -12.91
CA LYS A 158 -17.81 -4.38 -13.96
C LYS A 158 -19.31 -4.45 -14.30
N ASN A 159 -20.14 -4.39 -13.26
CA ASN A 159 -21.58 -4.59 -13.38
C ASN A 159 -22.35 -3.28 -13.62
N ASN A 160 -21.68 -2.12 -13.49
CA ASN A 160 -22.30 -0.81 -13.62
C ASN A 160 -21.42 0.16 -14.43
N THR A 161 -22.05 1.14 -15.08
CA THR A 161 -21.36 2.29 -15.71
C THR A 161 -21.80 3.57 -15.00
N PRO A 162 -21.19 3.92 -13.86
CA PRO A 162 -21.62 5.05 -13.05
C PRO A 162 -21.41 6.38 -13.79
N LEU A 163 -22.50 7.04 -14.16
CA LEU A 163 -22.48 8.32 -14.90
C LEU A 163 -21.86 9.47 -14.11
N SER A 164 -21.91 9.39 -12.78
CA SER A 164 -21.35 10.38 -11.87
C SER A 164 -19.85 10.20 -11.60
N TRP A 165 -19.25 9.10 -12.08
CA TRP A 165 -17.85 8.79 -11.82
C TRP A 165 -16.93 9.72 -12.60
N LEU A 166 -16.11 10.48 -11.87
CA LEU A 166 -15.11 11.37 -12.44
C LEU A 166 -13.82 10.60 -12.69
N VAL A 167 -13.60 10.23 -13.96
CA VAL A 167 -12.34 9.60 -14.41
C VAL A 167 -11.40 10.70 -14.92
N GLY A 168 -10.11 10.64 -14.57
CA GLY A 168 -9.10 11.62 -14.99
C GLY A 168 -7.83 11.57 -14.14
N PRO A 169 -6.76 12.35 -14.47
CA PRO A 169 -6.70 13.36 -15.54
C PRO A 169 -6.55 12.75 -16.93
N PHE A 170 -7.22 13.33 -17.93
CA PHE A 170 -7.04 12.99 -19.35
C PHE A 170 -6.16 14.05 -20.02
N SER A 171 -5.12 13.62 -20.72
CA SER A 171 -4.33 14.49 -21.57
C SER A 171 -4.91 14.45 -22.99
N PRO A 172 -5.06 15.61 -23.67
CA PRO A 172 -5.40 15.62 -25.09
C PRO A 172 -4.30 14.88 -25.87
N ARG A 173 -4.70 14.13 -26.90
CA ARG A 173 -3.75 13.46 -27.80
C ARG A 173 -3.16 14.55 -28.71
N GLU A 174 -1.84 14.68 -28.76
CA GLU A 174 -1.18 15.50 -29.76
C GLU A 174 -1.45 14.84 -31.12
N GLU A 175 -2.21 15.50 -31.99
CA GLU A 175 -2.38 15.09 -33.38
C GLU A 175 -1.07 15.44 -34.11
N GLU A 176 -0.29 14.44 -34.52
CA GLU A 176 0.84 14.63 -35.44
C GLU A 176 0.29 15.09 -36.81
N GLU A 177 0.67 16.30 -37.22
CA GLU A 177 0.36 16.93 -38.51
C GLU A 177 1.39 16.54 -39.59
#